data_AF-A0A6A6TMK6-F1
#
_entry.id   AF-A0A6A6TMK6-F1
#
_cell.length_a   1.000
_cell.length_b   1.000
_cell.length_c   1.000
_cell.angle_alpha   90.00
_cell.angle_beta   90.00
_cell.angle_gamma   90.00
#
_symmetry.space_group_name_H-M   'P 1'
#
loop_
_entity.id
_entity.type
_entity.pdbx_description
1 polymer ?
#
loop_
_entity_poly.entity_id
_entity_poly.type
_entity_poly.pdbx_seq_one_letter_code
_entity_poly.pdbx_strand_id
1 'polypeptide(L)'
;IAGETIEIKIGKGDASETFHVHKTLVCTASKFFANATKPGWQNNETGKPKPIDLSDEEPAIFKVFVQWLYGRTIAISLLQLGVSIGLARAYVLGEMLIAEAFQDDVLKAMIART
;
A
#
# COMPACT_ATOMS: atom_id res chain seq x y z
N ILE A 1 -2.27 -14.21 -11.03
CA ILE A 1 -1.75 -13.03 -11.74
C ILE A 1 -0.31 -13.35 -12.07
N ALA A 2 0.11 -13.25 -13.33
CA ALA A 2 1.51 -13.36 -13.72
C ALA A 2 1.95 -11.97 -14.20
N GLY A 3 3.14 -11.50 -13.80
CA GLY A 3 3.63 -10.19 -14.21
C GLY A 3 4.77 -9.66 -13.35
N GLU A 4 5.34 -8.53 -13.77
CA GLU A 4 6.40 -7.80 -13.06
C GLU A 4 5.94 -7.40 -11.65
N THR A 5 6.77 -7.67 -10.64
CA THR A 5 6.59 -7.18 -9.27
C THR A 5 7.53 -6.03 -8.99
N ILE A 6 7.07 -5.05 -8.22
CA ILE A 6 7.91 -3.98 -7.66
C ILE A 6 8.18 -4.26 -6.19
N GLU A 7 9.37 -3.86 -5.74
CA GLU A 7 9.79 -3.91 -4.34
C GLU A 7 9.42 -2.60 -3.64
N ILE A 8 8.81 -2.70 -2.46
CA ILE A 8 8.37 -1.56 -1.65
C ILE A 8 8.88 -1.78 -0.23
N LYS A 9 9.65 -0.83 0.29
CA LYS A 9 10.20 -0.87 1.65
C LYS A 9 9.33 -0.04 2.58
N ILE A 10 8.91 -0.63 3.70
CA ILE A 10 8.02 -0.02 4.68
C ILE A 10 8.66 -0.15 6.06
N GLY A 11 8.48 0.84 6.93
CA GLY A 11 9.04 0.85 8.28
C GLY A 11 10.55 1.12 8.33
N LYS A 12 11.09 1.32 9.54
CA LYS A 12 12.50 1.63 9.80
C LYS A 12 13.12 0.62 10.78
N GLY A 13 14.43 0.43 10.67
CA GLY A 13 15.20 -0.42 11.58
C GLY A 13 14.71 -1.87 11.58
N ASP A 14 14.67 -2.48 12.76
CA ASP A 14 14.29 -3.88 12.95
C ASP A 14 12.82 -4.17 12.62
N ALA A 15 11.98 -3.13 12.54
CA ALA A 15 10.56 -3.25 12.16
C ALA A 15 10.34 -3.02 10.65
N SER A 16 11.40 -2.90 9.84
CA SER A 16 11.26 -2.73 8.40
C SER A 16 10.82 -4.02 7.70
N GLU A 17 9.91 -3.89 6.74
CA GLU A 17 9.41 -4.99 5.91
C GLU A 17 9.49 -4.63 4.43
N THR A 18 9.78 -5.63 3.60
CA THR A 18 9.85 -5.47 2.15
C THR A 18 8.71 -6.23 1.49
N PHE A 19 7.85 -5.49 0.78
CA PHE A 19 6.71 -6.03 0.07
C PHE A 19 7.03 -6.17 -1.42
N HIS A 20 6.63 -7.30 -2.00
CA HIS A 20 6.69 -7.55 -3.44
C HIS A 20 5.26 -7.57 -3.98
N VAL A 21 4.93 -6.59 -4.81
CA VAL A 21 3.56 -6.38 -5.30
C VAL A 21 3.54 -6.30 -6.81
N HIS A 22 2.54 -6.92 -7.45
CA HIS A 22 2.39 -6.87 -8.91
C HIS A 22 2.20 -5.42 -9.38
N LYS A 23 3.11 -4.96 -10.24
CA LYS A 23 3.20 -3.58 -10.73
C LYS A 23 1.89 -3.10 -11.35
N THR A 24 1.33 -3.88 -12.26
CA THR A 24 0.07 -3.54 -12.93
C THR A 24 -1.06 -3.32 -11.94
N LEU A 25 -1.14 -4.18 -10.92
CA LEU A 25 -2.22 -4.13 -9.95
C LEU A 25 -2.10 -2.88 -9.07
N VAL A 26 -0.91 -2.63 -8.53
CA VAL A 26 -0.67 -1.50 -7.63
C VAL A 26 -0.73 -0.16 -8.35
N CYS A 27 -0.22 -0.06 -9.59
CA CYS A 27 -0.33 1.16 -10.40
C CYS A 27 -1.76 1.44 -10.88
N THR A 28 -2.59 0.40 -11.06
CA THR A 28 -4.01 0.59 -11.37
C THR A 28 -4.77 1.16 -10.17
N ALA A 29 -4.41 0.73 -8.97
CA ALA A 29 -5.11 1.12 -7.74
C ALA A 29 -4.62 2.45 -7.15
N SER A 30 -3.42 2.92 -7.50
CA SER A 30 -2.77 4.06 -6.86
C SER A 30 -2.03 4.93 -7.87
N LYS A 31 -2.40 6.21 -7.92
CA LYS A 31 -1.71 7.19 -8.78
C LYS A 31 -0.28 7.46 -8.29
N PHE A 32 -0.02 7.33 -6.99
CA PHE A 32 1.33 7.40 -6.43
C PHE A 32 2.24 6.35 -7.09
N PHE A 33 1.85 5.07 -7.06
CA PHE A 33 2.66 3.99 -7.64
C PHE A 33 2.75 4.09 -9.17
N ALA A 34 1.69 4.53 -9.86
CA ALA A 34 1.73 4.81 -11.29
C ALA A 34 2.77 5.90 -11.65
N ASN A 35 2.98 6.88 -10.78
CA ASN A 35 3.99 7.92 -10.96
C ASN A 35 5.38 7.46 -10.53
N ALA A 36 5.50 6.79 -9.39
CA ALA A 36 6.77 6.33 -8.83
C ALA A 36 7.46 5.25 -9.68
N THR A 37 6.69 4.50 -10.48
CA THR A 37 7.20 3.44 -11.37
C THR A 37 7.52 3.91 -12.79
N LYS A 38 7.47 5.23 -13.06
CA LYS A 38 7.88 5.76 -14.37
C LYS A 38 9.39 5.54 -14.58
N PRO A 39 9.85 5.23 -15.81
CA PRO A 39 11.25 4.86 -16.07
C PRO A 39 12.29 5.88 -15.58
N GLY A 40 11.95 7.18 -15.60
CA GLY A 40 12.82 8.25 -15.12
C GLY A 40 13.03 8.30 -13.60
N TRP A 41 12.21 7.59 -12.83
CA TRP A 41 12.25 7.58 -11.36
C TRP A 41 12.59 6.20 -10.78
N GLN A 42 12.18 5.11 -11.43
CA GLN A 42 12.28 3.76 -10.89
C GLN A 42 13.66 3.13 -11.05
N ASN A 43 14.53 3.68 -11.88
CA ASN A 43 15.85 3.12 -12.12
C ASN A 43 16.93 3.83 -11.28
N ASN A 44 17.87 3.06 -10.74
CA ASN A 44 19.09 3.61 -10.14
C ASN A 44 20.09 4.06 -11.24
N GLU A 45 21.23 4.62 -10.82
CA GLU A 45 22.31 5.06 -11.71
C GLU A 45 22.89 3.97 -12.63
N THR A 46 22.64 2.69 -12.31
CA THR A 46 23.02 1.53 -13.14
C THR A 46 21.89 1.01 -14.04
N GLY A 47 20.75 1.70 -14.08
CA GLY A 47 19.58 1.32 -14.88
C GLY A 47 18.73 0.18 -14.29
N LYS A 48 18.99 -0.24 -13.04
CA LYS A 48 18.24 -1.32 -12.37
C LYS A 48 17.06 -0.76 -11.56
N PRO A 49 15.94 -1.49 -11.45
CA PRO A 49 14.82 -1.09 -10.60
C PRO A 49 15.30 -0.89 -9.16
N LYS A 50 15.01 0.26 -8.57
CA LYS A 50 15.20 0.50 -7.14
C LYS A 50 13.89 0.27 -6.38
N PRO A 51 13.96 -0.13 -5.10
CA PRO A 51 12.78 -0.23 -4.26
C PRO A 51 12.12 1.14 -4.09
N ILE A 52 10.79 1.15 -4.03
CA ILE A 52 10.05 2.35 -3.62
C ILE A 52 10.13 2.46 -2.10
N ASP A 53 10.61 3.60 -1.63
CA ASP A 53 10.81 3.85 -0.20
C ASP A 53 9.57 4.50 0.40
N LEU A 54 8.98 3.80 1.36
CA LEU A 54 7.86 4.20 2.20
C LEU A 54 8.19 3.89 3.66
N SER A 55 9.45 4.07 4.07
CA SER A 55 9.94 3.70 5.41
C SER A 55 9.24 4.44 6.56
N ASP A 56 8.60 5.58 6.30
CA ASP A 56 7.81 6.31 7.30
C ASP A 56 6.43 5.69 7.58
N GLU A 57 6.00 4.75 6.73
CA GLU A 57 4.71 4.08 6.86
C GLU A 57 4.79 2.83 7.75
N GLU A 58 3.63 2.42 8.27
CA GLU A 58 3.51 1.27 9.16
C GLU A 58 3.29 -0.04 8.37
N PRO A 59 4.14 -1.08 8.54
CA PRO A 59 4.02 -2.34 7.81
C PRO A 59 2.66 -3.02 7.94
N ALA A 60 2.07 -2.98 9.14
CA ALA A 60 0.76 -3.58 9.41
C ALA A 60 -0.37 -2.92 8.61
N ILE A 61 -0.34 -1.59 8.46
CA ILE A 61 -1.34 -0.84 7.69
C ILE A 61 -1.11 -1.05 6.19
N PHE A 62 0.15 -1.06 5.75
CA PHE A 62 0.45 -1.37 4.35
C PHE A 62 0.02 -2.79 3.96
N LYS A 63 0.14 -3.76 4.87
CA LYS A 63 -0.35 -5.12 4.67
C LYS A 63 -1.86 -5.18 4.43
N VAL A 64 -2.66 -4.32 5.09
CA VAL A 64 -4.10 -4.18 4.81
C VAL A 64 -4.34 -3.69 3.39
N PHE A 65 -3.59 -2.67 2.95
CA PHE A 65 -3.66 -2.19 1.57
C PHE A 65 -3.32 -3.30 0.56
N VAL A 66 -2.25 -4.07 0.80
CA VAL A 66 -1.86 -5.20 -0.07
C VAL A 66 -2.95 -6.27 -0.10
N GLN A 67 -3.53 -6.65 1.03
CA GLN A 67 -4.62 -7.63 1.07
C GLN A 67 -5.85 -7.12 0.30
N TRP A 68 -6.24 -5.85 0.50
CA TRP A 68 -7.32 -5.24 -0.27
C TRP A 68 -6.99 -5.18 -1.77
N LEU A 69 -5.74 -4.94 -2.14
CA LEU A 69 -5.33 -4.86 -3.52
C LEU A 69 -5.64 -6.16 -4.29
N TYR A 70 -5.42 -7.33 -3.66
CA TYR A 70 -5.70 -8.64 -4.25
C TYR A 70 -7.12 -9.14 -4.00
N GLY A 71 -7.71 -8.84 -2.84
CA GLY A 71 -9.02 -9.39 -2.43
C GLY A 71 -10.20 -8.44 -2.55
N ARG A 72 -9.96 -7.15 -2.82
CA ARG A 72 -10.98 -6.07 -2.86
C ARG A 72 -11.86 -6.01 -1.62
N THR A 73 -11.30 -6.35 -0.47
CA THR A 73 -11.98 -6.33 0.83
C THR A 73 -11.00 -5.87 1.90
N ILE A 74 -11.47 -5.04 2.85
CA ILE A 74 -10.66 -4.57 3.97
C ILE A 74 -10.52 -5.68 5.01
N ALA A 75 -9.31 -6.19 5.19
CA ALA A 75 -9.00 -7.23 6.17
C ALA A 75 -8.94 -6.66 7.60
N ILE A 76 -10.10 -6.45 8.22
CA ILE A 76 -10.24 -5.88 9.58
C ILE A 76 -9.46 -6.69 10.63
N SER A 77 -9.31 -8.00 10.44
CA SER A 77 -8.56 -8.89 11.34
C SER A 77 -7.08 -8.53 11.47
N LEU A 78 -6.52 -7.73 10.57
CA LEU A 78 -5.14 -7.28 10.62
C LEU A 78 -4.95 -6.00 11.46
N LEU A 79 -6.02 -5.36 11.90
CA LEU A 79 -5.97 -4.08 12.62
C LEU A 79 -5.77 -4.29 14.13
N GLN A 80 -4.50 -4.42 14.53
CA GLN A 80 -4.12 -4.79 15.91
C GLN A 80 -4.32 -3.67 16.96
N LEU A 81 -4.23 -2.40 16.58
CA LEU A 81 -4.34 -1.23 17.48
C LEU A 81 -5.80 -0.79 17.76
N GLY A 82 -6.76 -1.70 17.55
CA GLY A 82 -8.18 -1.41 17.56
C GLY A 82 -8.69 -1.02 16.18
N VAL A 83 -9.84 -1.58 15.79
CA VAL A 83 -10.32 -1.50 14.41
C VAL A 83 -10.57 -0.06 13.96
N SER A 84 -11.14 0.81 14.80
CA SER A 84 -11.43 2.20 14.41
C SER A 84 -10.16 3.00 14.11
N ILE A 85 -9.13 2.88 14.95
CA ILE A 85 -7.82 3.53 14.74
C ILE A 85 -7.14 2.93 13.51
N GLY A 86 -7.18 1.60 13.36
CA GLY A 86 -6.61 0.91 12.22
C GLY A 86 -7.26 1.32 10.88
N LEU A 87 -8.58 1.48 10.85
CA LEU A 87 -9.29 1.98 9.68
C LEU A 87 -8.94 3.44 9.39
N ALA A 88 -8.81 4.29 10.41
CA ALA A 88 -8.41 5.68 10.23
C ALA A 88 -7.00 5.79 9.62
N ARG A 89 -6.05 4.99 10.12
CA ARG A 89 -4.69 4.91 9.54
C ARG A 89 -4.71 4.36 8.11
N ALA A 90 -5.51 3.34 7.83
CA ALA A 90 -5.69 2.83 6.48
C ALA A 90 -6.24 3.90 5.52
N TYR A 91 -7.19 4.72 5.98
CA TYR A 91 -7.72 5.83 5.19
C TYR A 91 -6.62 6.86 4.86
N VAL A 92 -5.82 7.25 5.85
CA VAL A 92 -4.69 8.18 5.67
C VAL A 92 -3.62 7.61 4.72
N LEU A 93 -3.31 6.32 4.83
CA LEU A 93 -2.43 5.65 3.87
C LEU A 93 -3.03 5.72 2.44
N GLY A 94 -4.35 5.54 2.31
CA GLY A 94 -5.05 5.67 1.03
C GLY A 94 -4.93 7.06 0.40
N GLU A 95 -5.02 8.12 1.21
CA GLU A 95 -4.80 9.52 0.76
C GLU A 95 -3.36 9.68 0.24
N MET A 96 -2.37 9.23 1.03
CA MET A 96 -0.94 9.31 0.70
C MET A 96 -0.62 8.60 -0.63
N LEU A 97 -1.20 7.40 -0.81
CA LEU A 97 -1.03 6.61 -2.02
C LEU A 97 -1.91 7.09 -3.19
N ILE A 98 -2.79 8.07 -2.96
CA ILE A 98 -3.77 8.56 -3.93
C ILE A 98 -4.57 7.36 -4.52
N ALA A 99 -5.18 6.60 -3.62
CA ALA A 99 -5.86 5.33 -3.89
C ALA A 99 -7.37 5.41 -3.56
N GLU A 100 -8.12 6.18 -4.34
CA GLU A 100 -9.53 6.54 -4.10
C GLU A 100 -10.43 5.33 -3.81
N ALA A 101 -10.35 4.26 -4.62
CA ALA A 101 -11.15 3.06 -4.42
C ALA A 101 -10.85 2.33 -3.09
N PHE A 102 -9.61 2.42 -2.60
CA PHE A 102 -9.25 1.87 -1.28
C PHE A 102 -9.88 2.70 -0.17
N GLN A 103 -9.83 4.03 -0.30
CA GLN A 103 -10.42 4.94 0.68
C GLN A 103 -11.92 4.77 0.78
N ASP A 104 -12.61 4.62 -0.35
CA ASP A 104 -14.05 4.34 -0.40
C ASP A 104 -14.39 3.05 0.36
N ASP A 105 -13.63 1.98 0.17
CA ASP A 105 -13.87 0.71 0.85
C ASP A 105 -13.51 0.75 2.33
N VAL A 106 -12.48 1.52 2.72
CA VAL A 106 -12.18 1.80 4.12
C VAL A 106 -13.33 2.59 4.76
N LEU A 107 -13.86 3.61 4.10
CA LEU A 107 -14.98 4.43 4.60
C LEU A 107 -16.25 3.59 4.76
N LYS A 108 -16.57 2.72 3.80
CA LYS A 108 -17.67 1.74 3.95
C LYS A 108 -17.48 0.86 5.17
N ALA A 109 -16.26 0.38 5.41
CA ALA A 109 -15.94 -0.44 6.58
C ALA A 109 -16.05 0.34 7.91
N MET A 110 -15.78 1.65 7.92
CA MET A 110 -16.03 2.51 9.08
C MET A 110 -17.53 2.66 9.34
N ILE A 111 -18.31 3.00 8.30
CA ILE A 111 -19.76 3.23 8.41
C ILE A 111 -20.49 1.97 8.89
N ALA A 112 -20.14 0.80 8.34
CA ALA A 112 -20.76 -0.48 8.72
C ALA A 112 -20.50 -0.90 10.18
N ARG A 113 -19.63 -0.18 10.90
CA ARG A 113 -19.34 -0.39 12.34
C ARG A 113 -20.01 0.64 13.25
N THR A 114 -20.81 1.55 12.71
CA THR A 114 -21.60 2.55 13.44
C THR A 114 -22.98 1.98 13.74
#